data_AF-A0A176WJR7-F1
#
_entry.id   AF-A0A176WJR7-F1
#
_cell.length_a   1.000
_cell.length_b   1.000
_cell.length_c   1.000
_cell.angle_alpha   90.00
_cell.angle_beta   90.00
_cell.angle_gamma   90.00
#
_symmetry.space_group_name_H-M   'P 1'
#
loop_
_entity.id
_entity.type
_entity.pdbx_description
1 polymer ?
#
loop_
_entity_poly.entity_id
_entity_poly.type
_entity_poly.pdbx_seq_one_letter_code
_entity_poly.pdbx_strand_id
1 'polypeptide(L)'
;MCDKPSVPQIVFFYGSLYLMALGAGGIKACVTAFSADQFDNTDPGQKQERVSFMNWWWFSLSVRIMVSVAFFPWVQEQYDWVWVGAIPAGIVGFVTLSFIIAHPQYYHRTPSGSAFTRVLQRLLFKVRKDRYVAEDS
;
A
#
# COMPACT_ATOMS: atom_id res chain seq x y z
N MET A 1 34.80 19.88 -6.27
CA MET A 1 34.09 20.66 -5.23
C MET A 1 32.66 20.15 -5.15
N CYS A 2 32.10 19.97 -3.96
CA CYS A 2 30.69 19.64 -3.76
C CYS A 2 29.93 20.95 -3.50
N ASP A 3 29.11 21.40 -4.45
CA ASP A 3 28.23 22.54 -4.22
C ASP A 3 27.13 22.14 -3.24
N LYS A 4 26.88 22.99 -2.23
CA LYS A 4 25.78 22.76 -1.30
C LYS A 4 24.46 22.81 -2.08
N PRO A 5 23.58 21.82 -1.91
CA PRO A 5 22.30 21.82 -2.61
C PRO A 5 21.49 23.05 -2.20
N SER A 6 20.83 23.65 -3.18
CA SER A 6 19.94 24.79 -2.93
C SER A 6 18.73 24.37 -2.09
N VAL A 7 18.20 25.27 -1.27
CA VAL A 7 16.99 25.03 -0.47
C VAL A 7 15.83 24.41 -1.28
N PRO A 8 15.48 24.89 -2.49
CA PRO A 8 14.40 24.26 -3.27
C PRO A 8 14.72 22.83 -3.70
N GLN A 9 15.98 22.49 -4.02
CA GLN A 9 16.37 21.11 -4.34
C GLN A 9 16.18 20.18 -3.13
N ILE A 10 16.53 20.66 -1.93
CA ILE A 10 16.35 19.91 -0.69
C ILE A 10 14.86 19.66 -0.41
N VAL A 11 14.03 20.71 -0.50
CA VAL A 11 12.59 20.61 -0.25
C VAL A 11 11.94 19.66 -1.25
N PHE A 12 12.27 19.76 -2.54
CA PHE A 12 11.76 18.86 -3.57
C PHE A 12 12.17 17.41 -3.33
N PHE A 13 13.44 17.18 -2.96
CA PHE A 13 13.96 15.85 -2.68
C PHE A 13 13.23 15.20 -1.49
N TYR A 14 13.15 15.86 -0.34
CA TYR A 14 12.44 15.32 0.81
C TYR A 14 10.93 15.21 0.59
N GLY A 15 10.32 16.19 -0.10
CA GLY A 15 8.91 16.15 -0.45
C GLY A 15 8.56 14.92 -1.29
N SER A 16 9.37 14.60 -2.29
CA SER A 16 9.16 13.40 -3.13
C SER A 16 9.36 12.09 -2.36
N LEU A 17 10.32 12.04 -1.43
CA LEU A 17 10.51 10.88 -0.55
C LEU A 17 9.30 10.64 0.37
N TYR A 18 8.76 11.68 0.99
CA TYR A 18 7.55 11.57 1.82
C TYR A 18 6.35 11.12 0.99
N LEU A 19 6.16 11.68 -0.21
CA LEU A 19 5.07 11.29 -1.09
C LEU A 19 5.19 9.82 -1.51
N MET A 20 6.40 9.36 -1.83
CA MET A 20 6.67 7.96 -2.15
C MET A 20 6.40 7.02 -0.97
N ALA A 21 6.81 7.40 0.24
CA ALA A 21 6.54 6.64 1.46
C ALA A 21 5.04 6.50 1.74
N LEU A 22 4.27 7.60 1.59
CA LEU A 22 2.82 7.59 1.74
C LEU A 22 2.15 6.72 0.68
N GLY A 23 2.53 6.87 -0.60
CA GLY A 23 1.98 6.06 -1.69
C GLY A 23 2.27 4.57 -1.51
N ALA A 24 3.52 4.21 -1.21
CA ALA A 24 3.92 2.82 -1.00
C ALA A 24 3.23 2.20 0.23
N GLY A 25 3.07 2.95 1.32
CA GLY A 25 2.35 2.51 2.51
C GLY A 25 0.87 2.29 2.27
N GLY A 26 0.20 3.24 1.60
CA GLY A 26 -1.22 3.17 1.29
C GLY A 26 -1.58 1.98 0.40
N ILE A 27 -0.84 1.79 -0.69
CA ILE A 27 -1.08 0.70 -1.65
C ILE A 27 -0.94 -0.68 -0.98
N LYS A 28 0.10 -0.87 -0.15
CA LYS A 28 0.32 -2.16 0.53
C LYS A 28 -0.82 -2.56 1.45
N ALA A 29 -1.42 -1.58 2.15
CA ALA A 29 -2.53 -1.83 3.07
C ALA A 29 -3.85 -2.11 2.33
N CYS A 30 -4.11 -1.44 1.21
CA CYS A 30 -5.38 -1.60 0.49
C CYS A 30 -5.40 -2.80 -0.46
N VAL A 31 -4.29 -3.11 -1.14
CA VAL A 31 -4.27 -4.17 -2.18
C VAL A 31 -4.56 -5.55 -1.59
N THR A 32 -4.01 -5.87 -0.42
CA THR A 32 -4.21 -7.20 0.19
C THR A 32 -5.65 -7.39 0.68
N ALA A 33 -6.26 -6.35 1.25
CA ALA A 33 -7.66 -6.34 1.63
C ALA A 33 -8.57 -6.47 0.40
N PHE A 34 -8.31 -5.68 -0.63
CA PHE A 34 -9.06 -5.70 -1.88
C PHE A 34 -9.00 -7.07 -2.57
N SER A 35 -7.81 -7.66 -2.71
CA SER A 35 -7.64 -9.00 -3.28
C SER A 35 -8.36 -10.07 -2.49
N ALA A 36 -8.40 -9.97 -1.15
CA ALA A 36 -9.15 -10.89 -0.32
C ALA A 36 -10.67 -10.71 -0.47
N ASP A 37 -11.14 -9.48 -0.71
CA ASP A 37 -12.56 -9.15 -0.89
C ASP A 37 -13.15 -9.65 -2.21
N GLN A 38 -12.32 -9.96 -3.21
CA GLN A 38 -12.77 -10.50 -4.51
C GLN A 38 -13.24 -11.96 -4.45
N PHE A 39 -12.87 -12.71 -3.40
CA PHE A 39 -13.28 -14.11 -3.24
C PHE A 39 -14.41 -14.23 -2.21
N ASP A 40 -15.45 -15.01 -2.51
CA ASP A 40 -16.51 -15.30 -1.53
C ASP A 40 -16.01 -16.33 -0.51
N ASN A 41 -16.30 -16.09 0.77
CA ASN A 41 -15.94 -17.00 1.87
C ASN A 41 -16.99 -18.08 2.13
N THR A 42 -18.16 -17.99 1.48
CA THR A 42 -19.27 -18.92 1.68
C THR A 42 -19.17 -20.18 0.82
N ASP A 43 -18.43 -20.13 -0.29
CA ASP A 43 -18.19 -21.28 -1.17
C ASP A 43 -16.82 -21.94 -0.86
N PRO A 44 -16.79 -23.21 -0.43
CA PRO A 44 -15.54 -23.92 -0.14
C PRO A 44 -14.60 -24.05 -1.36
N GLY A 45 -15.12 -24.04 -2.59
CA GLY A 45 -14.29 -24.06 -3.81
C GLY A 45 -13.51 -22.76 -4.00
N GLN A 46 -14.18 -21.62 -3.84
CA GLN A 46 -13.57 -20.29 -3.95
C GLN A 46 -12.55 -20.01 -2.83
N LYS A 47 -12.73 -20.62 -1.66
CA LYS A 47 -11.76 -20.55 -0.57
C LYS A 47 -10.41 -21.17 -0.93
N GLN A 48 -10.40 -22.29 -1.65
CA GLN A 48 -9.16 -22.94 -2.09
C GLN A 48 -8.45 -22.12 -3.18
N GLU A 49 -9.21 -21.56 -4.12
CA GLU A 49 -8.71 -20.64 -5.15
C GLU A 49 -8.05 -19.41 -4.53
N ARG A 50 -8.65 -18.81 -3.50
CA ARG A 50 -8.09 -17.68 -2.75
C ARG A 50 -6.73 -18.00 -2.13
N VAL A 51 -6.58 -19.19 -1.54
CA VAL A 51 -5.30 -19.62 -0.93
C VAL A 51 -4.24 -19.83 -2.00
N SER A 52 -4.60 -20.47 -3.12
CA SER A 52 -3.70 -20.64 -4.27
C SER A 52 -3.24 -19.30 -4.84
N PHE A 53 -4.17 -18.36 -5.04
CA PHE A 53 -3.88 -17.00 -5.47
C PHE A 53 -2.92 -16.28 -4.52
N MET A 54 -3.16 -16.38 -3.21
CA MET A 54 -2.30 -15.75 -2.21
C MET A 54 -0.90 -16.38 -2.20
N ASN A 55 -0.79 -17.70 -2.37
CA ASN A 55 0.51 -18.38 -2.49
C ASN A 55 1.28 -17.88 -3.72
N TRP A 56 0.61 -17.78 -4.88
CA TRP A 56 1.24 -17.26 -6.10
C TRP A 56 1.64 -15.79 -5.97
N TRP A 57 0.85 -15.00 -5.25
CA TRP A 57 1.18 -13.62 -4.92
C TRP A 57 2.47 -13.51 -4.10
N TRP A 58 2.61 -14.32 -3.05
CA TRP A 58 3.83 -14.35 -2.23
C TRP A 58 5.05 -14.82 -3.02
N PHE A 59 4.89 -15.84 -3.87
CA PHE A 59 5.95 -16.30 -4.76
C PHE A 59 6.41 -15.19 -5.71
N SER A 60 5.46 -14.50 -6.36
CA SER A 60 5.75 -13.39 -7.27
C SER A 60 6.42 -12.22 -6.56
N LEU A 61 6.05 -11.94 -5.30
CA LEU A 61 6.70 -10.91 -4.49
C LEU A 61 8.15 -11.25 -4.19
N SER A 62 8.45 -12.49 -3.84
CA SER A 62 9.82 -12.96 -3.61
C SER A 62 10.68 -12.81 -4.87
N VAL A 63 10.17 -13.25 -6.02
CA VAL A 63 10.86 -13.08 -7.31
C VAL A 63 11.11 -11.60 -7.62
N ARG A 64 10.13 -10.73 -7.40
CA ARG A 64 10.29 -9.28 -7.59
C ARG A 64 11.41 -8.69 -6.72
N ILE A 65 11.52 -9.12 -5.46
CA ILE A 65 12.58 -8.65 -4.56
C ILE A 65 13.94 -9.12 -5.07
N MET A 66 14.06 -10.39 -5.47
CA MET A 66 15.30 -10.92 -6.04
C MET A 66 15.73 -10.14 -7.29
N VAL A 67 14.80 -9.92 -8.22
CA VAL A 67 15.07 -9.13 -9.44
C VAL A 67 15.42 -7.70 -9.08
N SER A 68 14.73 -7.07 -8.13
CA SER A 68 15.01 -5.69 -7.74
C SER A 68 16.43 -5.52 -7.18
N VAL A 69 16.86 -6.43 -6.32
CA VAL A 69 18.19 -6.34 -5.70
C VAL A 69 19.30 -6.63 -6.72
N ALA A 70 19.05 -7.44 -7.74
CA ALA A 70 20.02 -7.71 -8.81
C ALA A 70 20.05 -6.63 -9.90
N PHE A 71 18.89 -6.12 -10.31
CA PHE A 71 18.74 -5.24 -11.47
C PHE A 71 19.08 -3.78 -11.17
N PHE A 72 18.62 -3.24 -10.03
CA PHE A 72 18.77 -1.81 -9.74
C PHE A 72 20.22 -1.37 -9.53
N PRO A 73 21.11 -2.13 -8.86
CA PRO A 73 22.52 -1.76 -8.76
C PRO A 73 23.20 -1.67 -10.13
N TRP A 74 22.90 -2.62 -11.03
CA TRP A 74 23.42 -2.59 -12.40
C TRP A 74 22.93 -1.35 -13.17
N VAL A 75 21.65 -0.98 -13.02
CA VAL A 75 21.12 0.24 -13.62
C VAL A 75 21.77 1.50 -13.02
N GLN A 76 22.00 1.55 -11.71
CA GLN A 76 22.65 2.68 -11.05
C GLN A 76 24.08 2.91 -11.51
N GLU A 77 24.81 1.84 -11.85
CA GLU A 77 26.20 1.94 -12.32
C GLU A 77 26.30 2.31 -13.80
N GLN A 78 25.35 1.87 -14.63
CA GLN A 78 25.39 2.10 -16.08
C GLN A 78 24.57 3.32 -16.53
N TYR A 79 23.57 3.74 -15.75
CA TYR A 79 22.64 4.82 -16.07
C TYR A 79 22.49 5.78 -14.89
N ASP A 80 22.14 7.03 -15.19
CA ASP A 80 21.89 8.04 -14.16
C ASP A 80 20.74 7.65 -13.22
N TRP A 81 20.75 8.23 -12.01
CA TRP A 81 19.71 8.10 -10.99
C TRP A 81 18.29 8.41 -11.48
N VAL A 82 18.14 9.15 -12.58
CA VAL A 82 16.85 9.45 -13.20
C VAL A 82 16.18 8.16 -13.69
N TRP A 83 16.92 7.21 -14.27
CA TRP A 83 16.38 5.95 -14.80
C TRP A 83 15.91 5.01 -13.69
N VAL A 84 16.62 5.03 -12.56
CA VAL A 84 16.29 4.31 -11.33
C VAL A 84 14.91 4.74 -10.81
N GLY A 85 14.55 6.02 -10.95
CA GLY A 85 13.22 6.53 -10.59
C GLY A 85 12.18 6.35 -11.69
N ALA A 86 12.56 6.53 -12.95
CA ALA A 86 11.65 6.49 -14.10
C ALA A 86 11.08 5.09 -14.36
N ILE A 87 11.89 4.04 -14.23
CA ILE A 87 11.46 2.65 -14.46
C ILE A 87 10.33 2.25 -13.49
N PRO A 88 10.48 2.38 -12.15
CA PRO A 88 9.38 2.15 -11.21
C PRO A 88 8.15 3.00 -11.49
N ALA A 89 8.34 4.29 -11.81
CA ALA A 89 7.23 5.19 -12.09
C ALA A 89 6.42 4.73 -13.32
N GLY A 90 7.09 4.28 -14.38
CA GLY A 90 6.45 3.70 -15.56
C GLY A 90 5.68 2.42 -15.25
N ILE A 91 6.26 1.50 -14.45
CA ILE A 91 5.60 0.26 -14.04
C ILE A 91 4.35 0.56 -13.21
N VAL A 92 4.44 1.46 -12.24
CA VAL A 92 3.29 1.86 -11.42
C VAL A 92 2.22 2.51 -12.31
N GLY A 93 2.60 3.39 -13.23
CA GLY A 93 1.67 3.99 -14.19
C GLY A 93 0.93 2.94 -15.03
N PHE A 94 1.65 1.94 -15.56
CA PHE A 94 1.04 0.85 -16.31
C PHE A 94 0.07 0.01 -15.46
N VAL A 95 0.45 -0.33 -14.22
CA VAL A 95 -0.41 -1.08 -13.29
C VAL A 95 -1.64 -0.28 -12.88
N THR A 96 -1.51 1.03 -12.67
CA THR A 96 -2.64 1.90 -12.37
C THR A 96 -3.61 1.97 -13.54
N LEU A 97 -3.11 2.08 -14.77
CA LEU A 97 -3.95 2.08 -15.97
C LEU A 97 -4.69 0.76 -16.15
N SER A 98 -4.01 -0.37 -15.96
CA SER A 98 -4.68 -1.68 -16.05
C SER A 98 -5.75 -1.86 -14.96
N PHE A 99 -5.50 -1.36 -13.75
CA PHE A 99 -6.49 -1.36 -12.68
C PHE A 99 -7.73 -0.51 -13.01
N ILE A 100 -7.54 0.66 -13.63
CA ILE A 100 -8.66 1.51 -14.07
C ILE A 100 -9.47 0.83 -15.17
N ILE A 101 -8.80 0.18 -16.13
CA ILE A 101 -9.47 -0.55 -17.22
C ILE A 101 -10.24 -1.77 -16.68
N ALA A 102 -9.70 -2.46 -15.68
CA ALA A 102 -10.33 -3.61 -15.03
C ALA A 102 -11.41 -3.22 -13.99
N HIS A 103 -11.56 -1.93 -13.67
CA HIS A 103 -12.53 -1.42 -12.70
C HIS A 103 -13.96 -1.99 -12.84
N PRO A 104 -14.59 -2.09 -14.04
CA PRO A 104 -15.96 -2.59 -14.16
C PRO A 104 -16.10 -4.08 -13.85
N GLN A 105 -15.00 -4.85 -13.78
CA GLN A 105 -15.02 -6.28 -13.49
C GLN A 105 -14.89 -6.59 -11.99
N TYR A 106 -14.65 -5.59 -11.14
CA TYR A 106 -14.43 -5.80 -9.71
C TYR A 106 -15.73 -5.93 -8.93
N TYR A 107 -15.78 -6.93 -8.05
CA TYR A 107 -16.88 -7.07 -7.09
C TYR A 107 -16.74 -6.00 -6.00
N HIS A 108 -17.72 -5.11 -5.93
CA HIS A 108 -17.75 -4.02 -4.95
C HIS A 108 -18.49 -4.49 -3.69
N ARG A 109 -17.76 -4.75 -2.60
CA ARG A 109 -18.40 -4.98 -1.30
C ARG A 109 -19.01 -3.69 -0.76
N THR A 110 -20.23 -3.77 -0.24
CA THR A 110 -20.85 -2.68 0.52
C THR A 110 -19.95 -2.27 1.69
N PRO A 111 -19.76 -0.96 1.96
CA PRO A 111 -18.83 -0.49 2.98
C PRO A 111 -19.22 -1.01 4.37
N SER A 112 -18.45 -1.98 4.87
CA SER A 112 -18.53 -2.40 6.27
C SER A 112 -17.78 -1.37 7.10
N GLY A 113 -18.45 -0.71 8.05
CA GLY A 113 -17.94 0.48 8.75
C GLY A 113 -16.50 0.38 9.29
N SER A 114 -15.82 1.53 9.40
CA SER A 114 -14.38 1.59 9.73
C SER A 114 -14.07 1.02 11.12
N ALA A 115 -13.08 0.12 11.17
CA ALA A 115 -12.53 -0.41 12.43
C ALA A 115 -11.99 0.70 13.34
N PHE A 116 -11.40 1.75 12.77
CA PHE A 116 -10.91 2.91 13.52
C PHE A 116 -12.05 3.64 14.22
N THR A 117 -13.16 3.86 13.55
CA THR A 117 -14.33 4.50 14.16
C THR A 117 -14.88 3.66 15.31
N ARG A 118 -14.91 2.33 15.16
CA ARG A 118 -15.33 1.42 16.25
C ARG A 118 -14.39 1.46 17.45
N VAL A 119 -13.08 1.49 17.22
CA VAL A 119 -12.08 1.60 18.30
C VAL A 119 -12.17 2.96 18.98
N LEU A 120 -12.25 4.04 18.21
CA LEU A 120 -12.39 5.40 18.75
C LEU A 120 -13.68 5.54 19.56
N GLN A 121 -14.80 5.03 19.05
CA GLN A 121 -16.05 4.96 19.81
C GLN A 121 -15.86 4.21 21.12
N ARG A 122 -15.25 3.02 21.12
CA ARG A 122 -15.01 2.25 22.35
C ARG A 122 -14.11 2.98 23.35
N LEU A 123 -13.07 3.66 22.88
CA LEU A 123 -12.18 4.47 23.74
C LEU A 123 -12.93 5.67 24.33
N LEU A 124 -13.69 6.40 23.50
CA LEU A 124 -14.51 7.53 23.95
C LEU A 124 -15.57 7.08 24.96
N PHE A 125 -16.23 5.95 24.72
CA PHE A 125 -17.19 5.37 25.66
C PHE A 125 -16.53 4.98 26.98
N LYS A 126 -15.31 4.41 26.95
CA LYS A 126 -14.59 4.07 28.18
C LYS A 126 -14.17 5.32 28.97
N VAL A 127 -13.58 6.31 28.31
CA VAL A 127 -13.21 7.59 28.96
C VAL A 127 -14.43 8.30 29.55
N ARG A 128 -15.57 8.31 28.82
CA ARG A 128 -16.83 8.86 29.34
C ARG A 128 -17.30 8.10 30.58
N LYS A 129 -17.31 6.77 30.54
CA LYS A 129 -17.70 5.93 31.69
C LYS A 129 -16.82 6.16 32.91
N ASP A 130 -15.50 6.20 32.73
CA ASP A 130 -14.54 6.42 33.83
C ASP A 130 -14.70 7.82 34.44
N ARG A 131 -15.06 8.84 33.63
CA ARG A 131 -15.41 10.18 34.13
C ARG A 131 -16.69 10.21 34.96
N TYR A 132 -17.75 9.53 34.51
CA TYR A 132 -19.00 9.48 35.27
C TYR A 132 -18.81 8.80 36.64
N VAL A 133 -18.02 7.72 36.69
CA VAL A 133 -17.73 7.01 37.96
C VAL A 133 -16.88 7.85 38.92
N ALA A 134 -16.04 8.76 38.41
CA ALA A 134 -15.22 9.64 39.25
C ALA A 134 -15.99 10.85 39.81
N GLU A 135 -17.11 11.23 39.20
CA GLU A 135 -17.95 12.36 39.64
C GLU A 135 -19.04 11.93 40.65
N ASP A 136 -19.33 10.63 40.71
CA ASP A 136 -20.26 10.01 41.68
C ASP A 136 -19.57 9.49 42.98
N SER A 137 -18.25 9.71 43.15
CA SER A 137 -17.45 9.28 44.32
C SER A 137 -16.92 10.45 45.15
#